data_AF-A0A6H9XGD8-F1
#
_entry.id   AF-A0A6H9XGD8-F1
#
_cell.length_a   1.000
_cell.length_b   1.000
_cell.length_c   1.000
_cell.angle_alpha   90.00
_cell.angle_beta   90.00
_cell.angle_gamma   90.00
#
_symmetry.space_group_name_H-M   'P 1'
#
loop_
_entity.id
_entity.type
_entity.pdbx_description
1 polymer ?
#
loop_
_entity_poly.entity_id
_entity_poly.type
_entity_poly.pdbx_seq_one_letter_code
_entity_poly.pdbx_strand_id
1 'polypeptide(L)'
;MDIAKLRTIALLMLTAFLVVSCSSAGKNDDPDTTTSASAAPQCPKQKLDLAETAFGLWLQGRKIPQQEAGLAWDFEVLDNHFDPCAKLSWVTLRGVSQTVGEEQQSAWDDATQTVVFFHYDKLITDVHQLVAPQIGKIKVEPDTITVEFAEFSPNYPREWHGDWEAITYKLKGDKLEQKTDPILDIRALDLDFGKNPPPSSHSVISPYGNVHQKPWDYEVKSGVLARVPMDDIQILCDIAHKPNEIHCQNQQESTWPLIAPPNDDAGADRGNGDTNHAHIIFGTPNQFYTSFSFPSNTTAGELIADEAVTKVGQYLIDTRGDNVKISNNAFTVTLASGVAVAEQKPLVKLDTSRFPNNLAPWE
;
A
#
# COMPACT_ATOMS: atom_id res chain seq x y z
N MET A 1 -25.79 -9.29 49.29
CA MET A 1 -25.65 -10.62 49.91
C MET A 1 -26.42 -11.62 49.08
N ASP A 2 -25.90 -12.73 48.60
CA ASP A 2 -24.53 -13.13 48.28
C ASP A 2 -24.67 -14.38 47.38
N ILE A 3 -23.67 -14.55 46.51
CA ILE A 3 -23.17 -15.75 45.81
C ILE A 3 -24.05 -17.02 45.78
N ALA A 4 -24.39 -17.49 44.56
CA ALA A 4 -24.12 -18.85 44.05
C ALA A 4 -25.12 -19.29 42.96
N LYS A 5 -24.69 -19.36 41.69
CA LYS A 5 -25.19 -20.28 40.65
C LYS A 5 -24.10 -20.38 39.56
N LEU A 6 -23.15 -21.27 39.81
CA LEU A 6 -22.95 -22.56 39.12
C LEU A 6 -22.60 -22.44 37.62
N ARG A 7 -21.31 -22.71 37.36
CA ARG A 7 -20.69 -23.01 36.06
C ARG A 7 -20.85 -24.50 35.74
N THR A 8 -21.20 -24.83 34.50
CA THR A 8 -20.98 -26.14 33.85
C THR A 8 -20.95 -25.88 32.34
N ILE A 9 -19.91 -26.24 31.58
CA ILE A 9 -19.73 -27.47 30.77
C ILE A 9 -18.48 -27.16 29.89
N ALA A 10 -17.56 -28.04 29.48
CA ALA A 10 -17.00 -29.31 29.93
C ALA A 10 -15.79 -29.54 28.99
N LEU A 11 -14.64 -29.93 29.52
CA LEU A 11 -13.41 -30.22 28.78
C LEU A 11 -13.09 -31.71 28.97
N LEU A 12 -13.00 -32.48 27.89
CA LEU A 12 -12.53 -33.88 27.81
C LEU A 12 -12.08 -34.11 26.36
N MET A 13 -11.02 -34.85 26.02
CA MET A 13 -9.90 -35.42 26.76
C MET A 13 -8.87 -35.93 25.72
N LEU A 14 -7.63 -36.05 26.19
CA LEU A 14 -6.47 -36.73 25.61
C LEU A 14 -6.76 -38.09 24.91
N THR A 15 -5.96 -38.41 23.89
CA THR A 15 -5.20 -39.68 23.84
C THR A 15 -3.95 -39.56 22.97
N ALA A 16 -2.80 -39.90 23.56
CA ALA A 16 -1.50 -40.06 22.93
C ALA A 16 -1.36 -41.49 22.37
N PHE A 17 -0.58 -41.68 21.30
CA PHE A 17 0.08 -42.96 21.04
C PHE A 17 1.51 -42.77 20.55
N LEU A 18 2.39 -43.52 21.21
CA LEU A 18 3.85 -43.54 21.10
C LEU A 18 4.35 -44.32 19.88
N VAL A 19 5.55 -43.92 19.48
CA VAL A 19 6.47 -44.46 18.47
C VAL A 19 6.81 -45.94 18.71
N VAL A 20 6.84 -46.74 17.64
CA VAL A 20 7.63 -47.97 17.58
C VAL A 20 8.61 -47.86 16.41
N SER A 21 9.90 -47.96 16.75
CA SER A 21 11.02 -48.09 15.82
C SER A 21 11.38 -49.57 15.69
N CYS A 22 11.63 -50.04 14.47
CA CYS A 22 12.29 -51.32 14.20
C CYS A 22 13.22 -51.19 12.99
N SER A 23 14.52 -51.38 13.22
CA SER A 23 15.53 -51.84 12.24
C SER A 23 15.86 -53.30 12.64
N SER A 24 16.19 -54.29 11.81
CA SER A 24 16.37 -54.47 10.37
C SER A 24 16.59 -55.98 10.14
N ALA A 25 16.09 -56.61 9.06
CA ALA A 25 16.76 -57.70 8.32
C ALA A 25 15.91 -58.25 7.16
N GLY A 26 16.41 -58.14 5.92
CA GLY A 26 16.35 -59.24 4.93
C GLY A 26 15.28 -59.20 3.83
N LYS A 27 15.72 -58.79 2.63
CA LYS A 27 15.31 -59.21 1.26
C LYS A 27 13.82 -59.26 0.90
N ASN A 28 13.38 -58.34 0.03
CA ASN A 28 12.99 -58.65 -1.35
C ASN A 28 12.63 -57.35 -2.10
N ASP A 29 12.93 -57.37 -3.39
CA ASP A 29 12.84 -56.28 -4.37
C ASP A 29 11.43 -55.68 -4.51
N ASP A 30 11.32 -54.34 -4.41
CA ASP A 30 10.33 -53.54 -5.14
C ASP A 30 10.89 -52.11 -5.30
N PRO A 31 10.86 -51.50 -6.49
CA PRO A 31 11.45 -50.19 -6.70
C PRO A 31 10.48 -49.15 -6.14
N ASP A 32 10.78 -48.70 -4.92
CA ASP A 32 10.09 -47.59 -4.29
C ASP A 32 10.31 -46.34 -5.16
N THR A 33 9.27 -46.01 -5.92
CA THR A 33 9.25 -44.90 -6.86
C THR A 33 9.17 -43.65 -6.00
N THR A 34 10.33 -43.16 -5.55
CA THR A 34 10.46 -41.89 -4.86
C THR A 34 10.05 -40.82 -5.85
N THR A 35 8.75 -40.53 -5.86
CA THR A 35 8.16 -39.39 -6.56
C THR A 35 8.78 -38.18 -5.89
N SER A 36 9.86 -37.69 -6.48
CA SER A 36 10.46 -36.42 -6.15
C SER A 36 9.33 -35.41 -6.28
N ALA A 37 8.92 -34.83 -5.16
CA ALA A 37 8.01 -33.69 -5.16
C ALA A 37 8.66 -32.66 -6.08
N SER A 38 8.12 -32.55 -7.29
CA SER A 38 8.51 -31.51 -8.23
C SER A 38 8.34 -30.20 -7.47
N ALA A 39 9.45 -29.55 -7.13
CA ALA A 39 9.42 -28.19 -6.65
C ALA A 39 8.56 -27.41 -7.63
N ALA A 40 7.50 -26.76 -7.15
CA ALA A 40 6.68 -25.90 -7.98
C ALA A 40 7.63 -24.94 -8.71
N PRO A 41 7.41 -24.65 -10.00
CA PRO A 41 8.29 -23.76 -10.76
C PRO A 41 8.44 -22.45 -9.98
N GLN A 42 9.64 -22.21 -9.46
CA GLN A 42 9.90 -21.08 -8.59
C GLN A 42 9.92 -19.83 -9.46
N CYS A 43 8.89 -19.01 -9.33
CA CYS A 43 8.78 -17.75 -10.05
C CYS A 43 9.91 -16.80 -9.61
N PRO A 44 10.87 -16.46 -10.49
CA PRO A 44 12.03 -15.67 -10.07
C PRO A 44 11.68 -14.24 -9.64
N LYS A 45 10.52 -13.74 -10.07
CA LYS A 45 10.02 -12.39 -9.80
C LYS A 45 8.94 -12.33 -8.72
N GLN A 46 8.78 -13.39 -7.90
CA GLN A 46 7.75 -13.44 -6.86
C GLN A 46 7.79 -12.24 -5.89
N LYS A 47 8.96 -11.61 -5.72
CA LYS A 47 9.17 -10.45 -4.85
C LYS A 47 9.05 -9.09 -5.54
N LEU A 48 8.74 -9.05 -6.84
CA LEU A 48 8.66 -7.80 -7.60
C LEU A 48 7.47 -6.97 -7.11
N ASP A 49 7.73 -5.77 -6.61
CA ASP A 49 6.68 -4.84 -6.18
C ASP A 49 5.99 -4.23 -7.41
N LEU A 50 4.68 -3.95 -7.32
CA LEU A 50 3.95 -3.24 -8.37
C LEU A 50 4.63 -1.90 -8.72
N ALA A 51 5.17 -1.18 -7.73
CA ALA A 51 5.91 0.07 -7.91
C ALA A 51 7.24 -0.09 -8.65
N GLU A 52 7.76 -1.31 -8.80
CA GLU A 52 8.99 -1.59 -9.54
C GLU A 52 8.73 -1.94 -11.01
N THR A 53 7.46 -2.01 -11.43
CA THR A 53 7.06 -2.20 -12.83
C THR A 53 7.10 -0.89 -13.61
N ALA A 54 6.86 -0.95 -14.93
CA ALA A 54 6.68 0.27 -15.73
C ALA A 54 5.54 1.16 -15.21
N PHE A 55 4.51 0.57 -14.59
CA PHE A 55 3.39 1.32 -14.01
C PHE A 55 3.82 2.17 -12.79
N GLY A 56 4.94 1.81 -12.15
CA GLY A 56 5.53 2.54 -11.02
C GLY A 56 5.76 4.03 -11.29
N LEU A 57 6.04 4.40 -12.55
CA LEU A 57 6.23 5.80 -12.95
C LEU A 57 4.97 6.65 -12.69
N TRP A 58 3.78 6.15 -13.06
CA TRP A 58 2.52 6.86 -12.82
C TRP A 58 2.01 6.69 -11.39
N LEU A 59 2.36 5.60 -10.71
CA LEU A 59 2.06 5.40 -9.28
C LEU A 59 2.74 6.45 -8.39
N GLN A 60 3.98 6.84 -8.71
CA GLN A 60 4.71 7.86 -7.96
C GLN A 60 3.94 9.18 -7.89
N GLY A 61 3.39 9.62 -9.03
CA GLY A 61 2.62 10.85 -9.16
C GLY A 61 1.14 10.72 -8.83
N ARG A 62 0.63 9.48 -8.76
CA ARG A 62 -0.80 9.13 -8.69
C ARG A 62 -1.64 9.75 -9.80
N LYS A 63 -1.02 10.02 -10.95
CA LYS A 63 -1.67 10.67 -12.09
C LYS A 63 -1.28 9.96 -13.39
N ILE A 64 -2.26 9.64 -14.23
CA ILE A 64 -2.05 9.09 -15.57
C ILE A 64 -2.56 10.13 -16.58
N PRO A 65 -1.75 10.58 -17.56
CA PRO A 65 -2.22 11.42 -18.66
C PRO A 65 -3.43 10.80 -19.37
N GLN A 66 -4.32 11.65 -19.88
CA GLN A 66 -5.32 11.23 -20.85
C GLN A 66 -4.90 11.65 -22.26
N GLN A 67 -5.55 11.08 -23.28
CA GLN A 67 -5.30 11.46 -24.67
C GLN A 67 -5.64 12.94 -24.94
N GLU A 68 -6.70 13.45 -24.29
CA GLU A 68 -7.04 14.86 -24.31
C GLU A 68 -5.97 15.69 -23.56
N ALA A 69 -5.43 16.71 -24.22
CA ALA A 69 -4.37 17.55 -23.68
C ALA A 69 -4.83 18.30 -22.42
N GLY A 70 -3.95 18.44 -21.43
CA GLY A 70 -4.26 19.08 -20.15
C GLY A 70 -5.09 18.24 -19.17
N LEU A 71 -5.69 17.13 -19.59
CA LEU A 71 -6.43 16.21 -18.71
C LEU A 71 -5.57 15.05 -18.20
N ALA A 72 -5.65 14.82 -16.88
CA ALA A 72 -5.07 13.67 -16.24
C ALA A 72 -6.08 12.98 -15.33
N TRP A 73 -5.93 11.69 -15.18
CA TRP A 73 -6.69 10.90 -14.24
C TRP A 73 -5.90 10.75 -12.94
N ASP A 74 -6.34 11.45 -11.89
CA ASP A 74 -5.80 11.35 -10.54
C ASP A 74 -6.41 10.14 -9.84
N PHE A 75 -5.59 9.29 -9.22
CA PHE A 75 -6.04 7.97 -8.79
C PHE A 75 -5.43 7.44 -7.50
N GLU A 76 -6.18 6.51 -6.91
CA GLU A 76 -5.74 5.66 -5.82
C GLU A 76 -5.81 4.19 -6.23
N VAL A 77 -4.86 3.39 -5.75
CA VAL A 77 -4.97 1.93 -5.88
C VAL A 77 -6.03 1.45 -4.89
N LEU A 78 -7.14 0.93 -5.41
CA LEU A 78 -8.24 0.41 -4.62
C LEU A 78 -8.00 -1.05 -4.23
N ASP A 79 -7.51 -1.85 -5.18
CA ASP A 79 -7.25 -3.27 -4.98
C ASP A 79 -6.06 -3.73 -5.83
N ASN A 80 -5.10 -4.40 -5.19
CA ASN A 80 -3.84 -4.81 -5.83
C ASN A 80 -3.80 -6.34 -5.99
N HIS A 81 -4.15 -6.80 -7.19
CA HIS A 81 -4.04 -8.19 -7.61
C HIS A 81 -2.87 -8.42 -8.56
N PHE A 82 -1.87 -7.53 -8.58
CA PHE A 82 -0.67 -7.70 -9.37
C PHE A 82 0.04 -9.00 -8.99
N ASP A 83 0.33 -9.82 -10.00
CA ASP A 83 1.03 -11.08 -9.86
C ASP A 83 2.07 -11.21 -10.99
N PRO A 84 3.37 -11.06 -10.70
CA PRO A 84 4.44 -11.18 -11.69
C PRO A 84 4.66 -12.63 -12.17
N CYS A 85 4.00 -13.60 -11.54
CA CYS A 85 4.09 -15.02 -11.81
C CYS A 85 2.89 -15.57 -12.58
N ALA A 86 1.77 -14.82 -12.59
CA ALA A 86 0.59 -15.17 -13.36
C ALA A 86 0.65 -14.55 -14.76
N LYS A 87 0.09 -15.28 -15.73
CA LYS A 87 0.01 -14.82 -17.12
C LYS A 87 -0.90 -13.60 -17.27
N LEU A 88 -1.93 -13.47 -16.44
CA LEU A 88 -2.77 -12.28 -16.36
C LEU A 88 -2.94 -11.90 -14.89
N SER A 89 -2.75 -10.62 -14.59
CA SER A 89 -3.04 -10.01 -13.30
C SER A 89 -3.55 -8.59 -13.50
N TRP A 90 -4.06 -7.97 -12.44
CA TRP A 90 -4.73 -6.67 -12.56
C TRP A 90 -4.57 -5.82 -11.30
N VAL A 91 -4.81 -4.53 -11.45
CA VAL A 91 -4.95 -3.59 -10.33
C VAL A 91 -6.19 -2.75 -10.59
N THR A 92 -7.07 -2.67 -9.59
CA THR A 92 -8.26 -1.81 -9.64
C THR A 92 -7.87 -0.44 -9.10
N LEU A 93 -8.19 0.59 -9.86
CA LEU A 93 -7.91 1.98 -9.51
C LEU A 93 -9.23 2.71 -9.28
N ARG A 94 -9.23 3.67 -8.36
CA ARG A 94 -10.32 4.63 -8.16
C ARG A 94 -9.79 6.03 -8.42
N GLY A 95 -10.47 6.84 -9.22
CA GLY A 95 -9.92 8.13 -9.61
C GLY A 95 -10.90 9.05 -10.33
N VAL A 96 -10.39 10.22 -10.67
CA VAL A 96 -11.13 11.35 -11.22
C VAL A 96 -10.35 11.98 -12.36
N SER A 97 -11.04 12.27 -13.46
CA SER A 97 -10.47 13.09 -14.53
C SER A 97 -10.46 14.54 -14.11
N GLN A 98 -9.30 15.20 -14.19
CA GLN A 98 -9.14 16.59 -13.82
C GLN A 98 -8.17 17.30 -14.76
N THR A 99 -8.41 18.60 -14.97
CA THR A 99 -7.42 19.49 -15.55
C THR A 99 -6.28 19.68 -14.56
N VAL A 100 -5.05 19.43 -15.00
CA VAL A 100 -3.88 19.55 -14.12
C VAL A 100 -3.72 21.01 -13.65
N GLY A 101 -3.63 21.20 -12.33
CA GLY A 101 -3.56 22.52 -11.69
C GLY A 101 -4.89 23.06 -11.16
N GLU A 102 -6.00 22.39 -11.46
CA GLU A 102 -7.34 22.71 -10.95
C GLU A 102 -7.86 21.60 -10.04
N GLU A 103 -7.07 21.20 -9.03
CA GLU A 103 -7.46 20.13 -8.11
C GLU A 103 -8.73 20.50 -7.33
N GLN A 104 -9.84 19.81 -7.61
CA GLN A 104 -11.11 20.01 -6.93
C GLN A 104 -11.36 18.86 -5.97
N GLN A 105 -11.27 19.11 -4.67
CA GLN A 105 -11.48 18.10 -3.63
C GLN A 105 -12.86 17.43 -3.74
N SER A 106 -13.89 18.17 -4.15
CA SER A 106 -15.26 17.65 -4.36
C SER A 106 -15.37 16.67 -5.53
N ALA A 107 -14.42 16.64 -6.46
CA ALA A 107 -14.45 15.69 -7.57
C ALA A 107 -14.30 14.24 -7.08
N TRP A 108 -13.63 14.02 -5.95
CA TRP A 108 -13.42 12.68 -5.38
C TRP A 108 -14.69 12.03 -4.84
N ASP A 109 -15.75 12.80 -4.60
CA ASP A 109 -17.09 12.25 -4.30
C ASP A 109 -17.66 11.50 -5.50
N ASP A 110 -17.24 11.87 -6.72
CA ASP A 110 -17.68 11.31 -8.00
C ASP A 110 -16.62 10.39 -8.62
N ALA A 111 -15.64 9.95 -7.82
CA ALA A 111 -14.56 9.12 -8.33
C ALA A 111 -15.08 7.78 -8.86
N THR A 112 -14.58 7.44 -10.03
CA THR A 112 -14.94 6.24 -10.77
C THR A 112 -13.83 5.22 -10.69
N GLN A 113 -14.09 4.00 -11.14
CA GLN A 113 -13.16 2.88 -11.07
C GLN A 113 -12.81 2.37 -12.47
N THR A 114 -11.54 1.97 -12.63
CA THR A 114 -11.04 1.29 -13.82
C THR A 114 -10.07 0.18 -13.41
N VAL A 115 -9.64 -0.63 -14.38
CA VAL A 115 -8.70 -1.74 -14.17
C VAL A 115 -7.53 -1.59 -15.13
N VAL A 116 -6.32 -1.66 -14.58
CA VAL A 116 -5.08 -1.79 -15.37
C VAL A 116 -4.62 -3.25 -15.33
N PHE A 117 -4.21 -3.77 -16.48
CA PHE A 117 -3.88 -5.19 -16.65
C PHE A 117 -2.38 -5.40 -16.82
N PHE A 118 -1.92 -6.58 -16.41
CA PHE A 118 -0.54 -7.01 -16.52
C PHE A 118 -0.46 -8.39 -17.14
N HIS A 119 0.57 -8.59 -17.97
CA HIS A 119 1.01 -9.90 -18.45
C HIS A 119 2.35 -10.23 -17.78
N TYR A 120 2.32 -11.12 -16.79
CA TYR A 120 3.43 -11.28 -15.84
C TYR A 120 3.81 -9.92 -15.22
N ASP A 121 5.06 -9.48 -15.38
CA ASP A 121 5.55 -8.20 -14.86
C ASP A 121 5.38 -7.02 -15.80
N LYS A 122 4.72 -7.20 -16.95
CA LYS A 122 4.57 -6.16 -17.97
C LYS A 122 3.18 -5.53 -17.92
N LEU A 123 3.14 -4.20 -17.79
CA LEU A 123 1.92 -3.41 -17.97
C LEU A 123 1.39 -3.61 -19.40
N ILE A 124 0.08 -3.85 -19.53
CA ILE A 124 -0.61 -3.88 -20.81
C ILE A 124 -1.24 -2.51 -21.06
N THR A 125 -0.68 -1.76 -21.99
CA THR A 125 -1.14 -0.40 -22.36
C THR A 125 -2.12 -0.41 -23.53
N ASP A 126 -2.02 -1.41 -24.41
CA ASP A 126 -2.83 -1.56 -25.62
C ASP A 126 -4.19 -2.21 -25.32
N VAL A 127 -4.97 -1.62 -24.42
CA VAL A 127 -6.33 -2.04 -24.10
C VAL A 127 -7.22 -0.80 -24.04
N HIS A 128 -8.48 -0.91 -24.47
CA HIS A 128 -9.45 0.15 -24.23
C HIS A 128 -9.82 0.12 -22.75
N GLN A 129 -9.27 1.06 -21.96
CA GLN A 129 -9.66 1.14 -20.55
C GLN A 129 -11.10 1.65 -20.46
N LEU A 130 -11.92 0.91 -19.73
CA LEU A 130 -13.28 1.28 -19.42
C LEU A 130 -13.35 1.82 -18.00
N VAL A 131 -14.28 2.73 -17.77
CA VAL A 131 -14.53 3.33 -16.46
C VAL A 131 -16.00 3.18 -16.10
N ALA A 132 -16.25 2.90 -14.83
CA ALA A 132 -17.57 2.71 -14.25
C ALA A 132 -17.63 3.29 -12.83
N PRO A 133 -18.81 3.57 -12.26
CA PRO A 133 -18.92 3.94 -10.85
C PRO A 133 -18.32 2.88 -9.91
N GLN A 134 -18.42 1.60 -10.29
CA GLN A 134 -17.92 0.48 -9.51
C GLN A 134 -17.47 -0.67 -10.40
N ILE A 135 -16.39 -1.35 -10.01
CA ILE A 135 -15.97 -2.64 -10.55
C ILE A 135 -16.45 -3.76 -9.64
N GLY A 136 -17.08 -4.75 -10.24
CA GLY A 136 -17.65 -5.92 -9.58
C GLY A 136 -16.66 -7.08 -9.57
N LYS A 137 -17.16 -8.30 -9.80
CA LYS A 137 -16.32 -9.48 -9.78
C LYS A 137 -15.37 -9.50 -10.97
N ILE A 138 -14.11 -9.83 -10.71
CA ILE A 138 -13.10 -10.12 -11.72
C ILE A 138 -12.81 -11.62 -11.71
N LYS A 139 -12.89 -12.27 -12.87
CA LYS A 139 -12.56 -13.68 -13.07
C LYS A 139 -11.37 -13.79 -14.01
N VAL A 140 -10.34 -14.52 -13.59
CA VAL A 140 -9.13 -14.74 -14.38
C VAL A 140 -9.00 -16.21 -14.74
N GLU A 141 -8.84 -16.45 -16.03
CA GLU A 141 -8.47 -17.71 -16.65
C GLU A 141 -7.10 -17.53 -17.34
N PRO A 142 -6.43 -18.60 -17.80
CA PRO A 142 -5.06 -18.49 -18.30
C PRO A 142 -4.83 -17.43 -19.38
N ASP A 143 -5.80 -17.23 -20.28
CA ASP A 143 -5.71 -16.30 -21.41
C ASP A 143 -6.89 -15.32 -21.48
N THR A 144 -7.75 -15.30 -20.47
CA THR A 144 -8.99 -14.53 -20.46
C THR A 144 -9.19 -13.87 -19.11
N ILE A 145 -9.61 -12.61 -19.11
CA ILE A 145 -10.09 -11.92 -17.92
C ILE A 145 -11.48 -11.36 -18.19
N THR A 146 -12.42 -11.61 -17.28
CA THR A 146 -13.77 -11.05 -17.34
C THR A 146 -13.95 -10.12 -16.15
N VAL A 147 -14.37 -8.89 -16.42
CA VAL A 147 -14.56 -7.83 -15.43
C VAL A 147 -16.02 -7.39 -15.47
N GLU A 148 -16.68 -7.40 -14.32
CA GLU A 148 -18.03 -6.83 -14.18
C GLU A 148 -17.94 -5.32 -13.94
N PHE A 149 -18.63 -4.54 -14.76
CA PHE A 149 -18.73 -3.09 -14.68
C PHE A 149 -20.16 -2.68 -14.31
N ALA A 150 -20.29 -1.75 -13.38
CA ALA A 150 -21.55 -1.11 -13.05
C ALA A 150 -21.95 -0.10 -14.14
N GLU A 151 -23.23 -0.10 -14.53
CA GLU A 151 -23.78 0.96 -15.40
C GLU A 151 -23.82 2.32 -14.70
N PHE A 152 -23.54 3.40 -15.44
CA PHE A 152 -23.86 4.76 -15.00
C PHE A 152 -25.38 4.97 -14.96
N SER A 153 -25.94 5.21 -13.78
CA SER A 153 -27.35 5.60 -13.67
C SER A 153 -27.54 7.05 -14.13
N PRO A 154 -28.47 7.36 -15.06
CA PRO A 154 -28.75 8.72 -15.49
C PRO A 154 -29.19 9.66 -14.36
N ASN A 155 -29.81 9.09 -13.32
CA ASN A 155 -30.35 9.83 -12.18
C ASN A 155 -29.41 9.85 -10.97
N TYR A 156 -28.48 8.90 -10.91
CA TYR A 156 -27.53 8.74 -9.81
C TYR A 156 -26.15 8.43 -10.36
N PRO A 157 -25.47 9.39 -11.01
CA PRO A 157 -24.18 9.15 -11.64
C PRO A 157 -23.07 8.78 -10.63
N ARG A 158 -23.34 8.98 -9.33
CA ARG A 158 -22.40 8.85 -8.21
C ARG A 158 -22.51 7.55 -7.44
N GLU A 159 -23.63 6.83 -7.58
CA GLU A 159 -23.91 5.63 -6.82
C GLU A 159 -24.39 4.55 -7.77
N TRP A 160 -23.92 3.31 -7.56
CA TRP A 160 -24.44 2.20 -8.32
C TRP A 160 -25.89 1.91 -7.90
N HIS A 161 -26.80 2.04 -8.87
CA HIS A 161 -28.22 1.69 -8.75
C HIS A 161 -28.71 0.89 -9.98
N GLY A 162 -27.79 0.49 -10.86
CA GLY A 162 -28.08 -0.07 -12.18
C GLY A 162 -27.75 -1.56 -12.31
N ASP A 163 -27.71 -2.05 -13.54
CA ASP A 163 -27.28 -3.42 -13.82
C ASP A 163 -25.75 -3.55 -13.83
N TRP A 164 -25.29 -4.80 -13.87
CA TRP A 164 -23.88 -5.15 -14.06
C TRP A 164 -23.70 -5.74 -15.46
N GLU A 165 -22.63 -5.35 -16.14
CA GLU A 165 -22.22 -5.95 -17.40
C GLU A 165 -20.83 -6.58 -17.29
N ALA A 166 -20.71 -7.82 -17.77
CA ALA A 166 -19.45 -8.55 -17.79
C ALA A 166 -18.72 -8.33 -19.12
N ILE A 167 -17.64 -7.56 -19.11
CA ILE A 167 -16.77 -7.34 -20.27
C ILE A 167 -15.63 -8.35 -20.25
N THR A 168 -15.47 -9.08 -21.35
CA THR A 168 -14.43 -10.09 -21.49
C THR A 168 -13.27 -9.60 -22.34
N TYR A 169 -12.06 -9.80 -21.84
CA TYR A 169 -10.82 -9.50 -22.53
C TYR A 169 -10.02 -10.79 -22.73
N LYS A 170 -9.39 -10.93 -23.90
CA LYS A 170 -8.61 -12.12 -24.26
C LYS A 170 -7.19 -11.74 -24.64
N LEU A 171 -6.21 -12.40 -24.03
CA LEU A 171 -4.81 -12.22 -24.35
C LEU A 171 -4.48 -12.88 -25.69
N LYS A 172 -3.83 -12.11 -26.58
CA LYS A 172 -3.23 -12.61 -27.81
C LYS A 172 -1.80 -12.08 -27.91
N GLY A 173 -0.83 -12.97 -27.70
CA GLY A 173 0.56 -12.56 -27.58
C GLY A 173 0.77 -11.76 -26.30
N ASP A 174 1.14 -10.49 -26.44
CA ASP A 174 1.33 -9.53 -25.36
C ASP A 174 0.22 -8.47 -25.27
N LYS A 175 -0.80 -8.56 -26.14
CA LYS A 175 -1.93 -7.63 -26.19
C LYS A 175 -3.18 -8.23 -25.59
N LEU A 176 -4.00 -7.39 -24.96
CA LEU A 176 -5.27 -7.77 -24.39
C LEU A 176 -6.42 -7.19 -25.21
N GLU A 177 -7.11 -8.04 -25.96
CA GLU A 177 -8.21 -7.61 -26.84
C GLU A 177 -9.55 -7.72 -26.12
N GLN A 178 -10.31 -6.62 -26.07
CA GLN A 178 -11.71 -6.65 -25.70
C GLN A 178 -12.51 -7.52 -26.70
N LYS A 179 -13.40 -8.37 -26.18
CA LYS A 179 -14.25 -9.28 -26.98
C LYS A 179 -15.73 -8.94 -26.88
N THR A 180 -16.12 -8.25 -25.83
CA THR A 180 -17.48 -7.79 -25.59
C THR A 180 -17.48 -6.27 -25.69
N ASP A 181 -18.28 -5.72 -26.60
CA ASP A 181 -18.53 -4.29 -26.61
C ASP A 181 -19.60 -3.96 -25.56
N PRO A 182 -19.38 -2.94 -24.70
CA PRO A 182 -20.35 -2.56 -23.68
C PRO A 182 -21.70 -2.19 -24.31
N ILE A 183 -22.78 -2.72 -23.76
CA ILE A 183 -24.16 -2.36 -24.14
C ILE A 183 -24.82 -1.41 -23.13
N LEU A 184 -24.36 -1.42 -21.87
CA LEU A 184 -24.76 -0.46 -20.84
C LEU A 184 -23.97 0.86 -21.00
N ASP A 185 -24.40 1.96 -20.35
CA ASP A 185 -23.59 3.20 -20.25
C ASP A 185 -22.36 2.92 -19.39
N ILE A 186 -21.33 2.39 -20.03
CA ILE A 186 -19.96 2.21 -19.54
C ILE A 186 -19.07 3.01 -20.48
N ARG A 187 -18.23 3.87 -19.92
CA ARG A 187 -17.51 4.88 -20.69
C ARG A 187 -16.07 4.42 -20.94
N ALA A 188 -15.54 4.85 -22.08
CA ALA A 188 -14.10 4.75 -22.32
C ALA A 188 -13.36 5.75 -21.43
N LEU A 189 -12.17 5.35 -20.98
CA LEU A 189 -11.21 6.18 -20.28
C LEU A 189 -9.90 6.13 -21.08
N ASP A 190 -9.66 7.17 -21.87
CA ASP A 190 -8.52 7.22 -22.79
C ASP A 190 -7.21 7.56 -22.04
N LEU A 191 -6.70 6.61 -21.24
CA LEU A 191 -5.43 6.74 -20.54
C LEU A 191 -4.26 6.65 -21.53
N ASP A 192 -3.27 7.53 -21.37
CA ASP A 192 -2.11 7.64 -22.22
C ASP A 192 -0.81 7.31 -21.46
N PHE A 193 -0.44 6.02 -21.52
CA PHE A 193 0.84 5.52 -21.00
C PHE A 193 2.04 5.82 -21.90
N GLY A 194 1.85 6.54 -23.02
CA GLY A 194 2.90 7.03 -23.89
C GLY A 194 3.50 8.37 -23.44
N LYS A 195 2.88 9.03 -22.45
CA LYS A 195 3.29 10.34 -21.92
C LYS A 195 3.82 10.23 -20.48
N ASN A 196 4.79 11.08 -20.17
CA ASN A 196 5.24 11.26 -18.79
C ASN A 196 4.07 11.66 -17.88
N PRO A 197 4.04 11.20 -16.62
CA PRO A 197 3.03 11.66 -15.66
C PRO A 197 3.10 13.19 -15.51
N PRO A 198 1.95 13.86 -15.28
CA PRO A 198 1.95 15.28 -14.99
C PRO A 198 2.75 15.59 -13.72
N PRO A 199 3.27 16.83 -13.57
CA PRO A 199 3.87 17.26 -12.33
C PRO A 199 2.92 17.03 -11.14
N SER A 200 3.44 16.42 -10.08
CA SER A 200 2.69 16.14 -8.85
C SER A 200 3.48 16.59 -7.64
N SER A 201 2.79 17.13 -6.65
CA SER A 201 3.35 17.36 -5.31
C SER A 201 3.68 16.04 -4.62
N HIS A 202 3.03 14.94 -5.03
CA HIS A 202 3.35 13.57 -4.67
C HIS A 202 4.42 13.06 -5.63
N SER A 203 5.69 13.15 -5.24
CA SER A 203 6.81 12.55 -6.00
C SER A 203 7.43 11.37 -5.26
N VAL A 204 6.68 10.76 -4.34
CA VAL A 204 7.18 9.71 -3.48
C VAL A 204 6.83 8.34 -4.06
N ILE A 205 7.85 7.50 -4.22
CA ILE A 205 7.65 6.13 -4.70
C ILE A 205 7.24 5.28 -3.50
N SER A 206 5.94 5.12 -3.32
CA SER A 206 5.36 4.24 -2.30
C SER A 206 5.46 2.77 -2.73
N PRO A 207 5.79 1.84 -1.82
CA PRO A 207 5.74 0.43 -2.14
C PRO A 207 4.28 -0.06 -2.10
N TYR A 208 3.91 -1.01 -2.95
CA TYR A 208 2.54 -1.52 -3.06
C TYR A 208 2.45 -3.05 -2.88
N GLY A 209 3.57 -3.76 -2.98
CA GLY A 209 3.64 -5.20 -2.98
C GLY A 209 2.99 -5.84 -4.20
N ASN A 210 2.68 -7.12 -4.05
CA ASN A 210 1.96 -7.96 -5.01
C ASN A 210 1.15 -9.02 -4.23
N VAL A 211 0.47 -9.94 -4.93
CA VAL A 211 -0.35 -10.99 -4.28
C VAL A 211 0.44 -11.99 -3.42
N HIS A 212 1.75 -12.14 -3.64
CA HIS A 212 2.63 -13.07 -2.93
C HIS A 212 3.32 -12.43 -1.73
N GLN A 213 3.59 -11.13 -1.80
CA GLN A 213 4.36 -10.42 -0.79
C GLN A 213 3.92 -8.96 -0.67
N LYS A 214 3.73 -8.53 0.57
CA LYS A 214 3.64 -7.11 0.94
C LYS A 214 4.98 -6.64 1.54
N PRO A 215 5.35 -5.36 1.36
CA PRO A 215 6.53 -4.76 2.00
C PRO A 215 6.28 -4.39 3.47
N TRP A 216 5.05 -4.57 3.96
CA TRP A 216 4.64 -4.43 5.34
C TRP A 216 3.97 -5.73 5.83
N ASP A 217 4.04 -5.95 7.14
CA ASP A 217 3.44 -7.09 7.82
C ASP A 217 1.98 -6.81 8.21
N TYR A 218 1.68 -5.56 8.59
CA TYR A 218 0.37 -5.12 9.05
C TYR A 218 -0.09 -3.83 8.36
N GLU A 219 -1.40 -3.64 8.29
CA GLU A 219 -2.02 -2.46 7.71
C GLU A 219 -3.08 -1.90 8.65
N VAL A 220 -2.96 -0.61 8.95
CA VAL A 220 -3.83 0.14 9.85
C VAL A 220 -4.40 1.34 9.09
N LYS A 221 -5.63 1.72 9.44
CA LYS A 221 -6.30 2.86 8.80
C LYS A 221 -5.53 4.16 9.05
N SER A 222 -5.63 5.10 8.12
CA SER A 222 -5.11 6.47 8.30
C SER A 222 -5.93 7.25 9.34
N GLY A 223 -5.36 8.34 9.87
CA GLY A 223 -6.07 9.26 10.76
C GLY A 223 -6.22 8.71 12.17
N VAL A 224 -5.21 7.96 12.63
CA VAL A 224 -5.25 7.24 13.90
C VAL A 224 -4.26 7.86 14.88
N LEU A 225 -4.68 7.92 16.13
CA LEU A 225 -3.76 8.06 17.24
C LEU A 225 -3.22 6.66 17.57
N ALA A 226 -1.91 6.49 17.44
CA ALA A 226 -1.23 5.20 17.50
C ALA A 226 -0.29 5.11 18.70
N ARG A 227 -0.29 3.96 19.38
CA ARG A 227 0.74 3.59 20.35
C ARG A 227 1.78 2.76 19.63
N VAL A 228 2.99 3.30 19.54
CA VAL A 228 4.07 2.73 18.76
C VAL A 228 5.16 2.22 19.70
N PRO A 229 5.50 0.92 19.64
CA PRO A 229 6.67 0.38 20.32
C PRO A 229 7.95 1.12 19.91
N MET A 230 8.78 1.44 20.90
CA MET A 230 10.11 2.00 20.71
C MET A 230 10.95 1.55 21.90
N ASP A 231 11.81 0.55 21.69
CA ASP A 231 12.54 -0.12 22.78
C ASP A 231 11.56 -0.69 23.83
N ASP A 232 11.92 -0.69 25.12
CA ASP A 232 11.08 -1.10 26.24
C ASP A 232 9.88 -0.17 26.52
N ILE A 233 9.66 0.90 25.74
CA ILE A 233 8.59 1.87 25.94
C ILE A 233 7.62 1.97 24.76
N GLN A 234 6.54 2.71 24.97
CA GLN A 234 5.59 3.07 23.94
C GLN A 234 5.53 4.59 23.80
N ILE A 235 5.60 5.07 22.57
CA ILE A 235 5.36 6.47 22.23
C ILE A 235 3.95 6.60 21.63
N LEU A 236 3.35 7.77 21.82
CA LEU A 236 2.04 8.10 21.26
C LEU A 236 2.24 8.95 20.01
N CYS A 237 1.83 8.46 18.85
CA CYS A 237 1.92 9.19 17.58
C CYS A 237 0.53 9.51 17.04
N ASP A 238 0.24 10.80 16.83
CA ASP A 238 -0.89 11.23 16.01
C ASP A 238 -0.49 11.13 14.55
N ILE A 239 -1.02 10.10 13.87
CA ILE A 239 -0.66 9.75 12.51
C ILE A 239 -1.80 10.12 11.56
N ALA A 240 -1.51 11.09 10.70
CA ALA A 240 -2.38 11.47 9.60
C ALA A 240 -3.75 12.05 10.02
N HIS A 241 -3.92 12.57 11.24
CA HIS A 241 -5.07 13.43 11.56
C HIS A 241 -5.05 14.72 10.74
N LYS A 242 -3.84 15.21 10.44
CA LYS A 242 -3.59 16.21 9.39
C LYS A 242 -2.82 15.56 8.23
N PRO A 243 -3.15 15.90 6.96
CA PRO A 243 -2.37 15.43 5.82
C PRO A 243 -0.90 15.83 5.98
N ASN A 244 0.02 14.90 5.65
CA ASN A 244 1.47 15.14 5.63
C ASN A 244 2.14 15.49 6.98
N GLU A 245 1.43 15.37 8.11
CA GLU A 245 2.01 15.61 9.44
C GLU A 245 1.88 14.37 10.34
N ILE A 246 2.93 14.10 11.12
CA ILE A 246 2.92 13.15 12.22
C ILE A 246 3.53 13.81 13.46
N HIS A 247 2.84 13.68 14.59
CA HIS A 247 3.27 14.21 15.87
C HIS A 247 3.45 13.05 16.84
N CYS A 248 4.67 12.80 17.29
CA CYS A 248 4.96 11.72 18.25
C CYS A 248 5.36 12.31 19.60
N GLN A 249 4.87 11.71 20.68
CA GLN A 249 5.16 12.09 22.05
C GLN A 249 5.64 10.87 22.85
N ASN A 250 6.81 11.00 23.47
CA ASN A 250 7.20 10.15 24.59
C ASN A 250 6.51 10.71 25.86
N GLN A 251 5.50 10.00 26.36
CA GLN A 251 4.73 10.46 27.52
C GLN A 251 5.42 10.14 28.86
N GLN A 252 6.40 9.24 28.86
CA GLN A 252 7.05 8.76 30.08
C GLN A 252 8.26 9.62 30.45
N GLU A 253 9.05 10.01 29.46
CA GLU A 253 10.32 10.71 29.67
C GLU A 253 10.70 11.60 28.49
N SER A 254 11.64 12.51 28.75
CA SER A 254 12.28 13.30 27.70
C SER A 254 13.61 12.65 27.37
N THR A 255 13.73 12.07 26.17
CA THR A 255 14.92 11.31 25.74
C THR A 255 15.42 11.68 24.35
N TRP A 256 14.69 12.49 23.58
CA TRP A 256 15.13 12.88 22.24
C TRP A 256 15.96 14.15 22.27
N PRO A 257 17.11 14.23 21.58
CA PRO A 257 17.88 15.46 21.52
C PRO A 257 17.06 16.58 20.88
N LEU A 258 17.28 17.81 21.32
CA LEU A 258 16.66 18.99 20.73
C LEU A 258 17.15 19.22 19.29
N ILE A 259 16.23 19.29 18.34
CA ILE A 259 16.46 19.61 16.93
C ILE A 259 15.63 20.84 16.62
N ALA A 260 16.28 21.95 16.29
CA ALA A 260 15.60 23.21 16.02
C ALA A 260 14.86 23.20 14.66
N PRO A 261 13.70 23.87 14.55
CA PRO A 261 13.03 24.02 13.27
C PRO A 261 13.83 24.90 12.29
N PRO A 262 13.72 24.70 10.96
CA PRO A 262 14.57 25.36 9.96
C PRO A 262 14.46 26.89 9.89
N ASN A 263 13.35 27.48 10.36
CA ASN A 263 13.01 28.91 10.18
C ASN A 263 12.98 29.70 11.50
N ASP A 264 13.53 29.16 12.58
CA ASP A 264 13.48 29.79 13.91
C ASP A 264 14.80 30.53 14.17
N ASP A 265 14.92 31.76 13.65
CA ASP A 265 16.00 32.72 13.97
C ASP A 265 15.85 33.30 15.40
N ALA A 266 14.78 32.94 16.13
CA ALA A 266 14.52 33.40 17.47
C ALA A 266 15.33 32.61 18.52
N GLY A 267 16.60 33.00 18.68
CA GLY A 267 17.27 33.07 19.98
C GLY A 267 17.51 31.76 20.72
N ALA A 268 18.64 31.13 20.44
CA ALA A 268 19.80 31.05 21.36
C ALA A 268 19.58 30.79 22.88
N ASP A 269 18.49 30.16 23.34
CA ASP A 269 18.36 29.76 24.75
C ASP A 269 17.44 28.54 25.00
N ARG A 270 17.30 27.65 24.03
CA ARG A 270 16.72 26.32 24.26
C ARG A 270 17.85 25.38 24.63
N GLY A 271 18.02 25.15 25.94
CA GLY A 271 19.17 24.44 26.51
C GLY A 271 19.46 23.10 25.84
N ASN A 272 20.72 22.65 25.95
CA ASN A 272 21.10 21.25 25.73
C ASN A 272 20.20 20.39 26.63
N GLY A 273 19.12 19.85 26.07
CA GLY A 273 18.08 19.22 26.85
C GLY A 273 17.38 18.17 26.04
N ASP A 274 17.12 17.05 26.70
CA ASP A 274 16.28 16.02 26.16
C ASP A 274 14.84 16.55 26.05
N THR A 275 14.17 16.14 24.98
CA THR A 275 12.83 16.52 24.58
C THR A 275 11.96 15.28 24.48
N ASN A 276 10.65 15.47 24.35
CA ASN A 276 9.70 14.36 24.35
C ASN A 276 8.63 14.48 23.26
N HIS A 277 8.76 15.45 22.35
CA HIS A 277 7.84 15.64 21.23
C HIS A 277 8.62 15.74 19.93
N ALA A 278 8.28 14.92 18.96
CA ALA A 278 8.82 14.90 17.60
C ALA A 278 7.75 15.34 16.61
N HIS A 279 8.08 16.34 15.79
CA HIS A 279 7.21 16.88 14.74
C HIS A 279 7.78 16.48 13.39
N ILE A 280 7.00 15.76 12.59
CA ILE A 280 7.42 15.24 11.28
C ILE A 280 6.47 15.81 10.22
N ILE A 281 7.02 16.53 9.25
CA ILE A 281 6.27 17.12 8.15
C ILE A 281 6.80 16.53 6.84
N PHE A 282 5.98 15.72 6.17
CA PHE A 282 6.25 15.06 4.89
C PHE A 282 5.90 15.93 3.67
N GLY A 283 5.73 17.23 3.86
CA GLY A 283 5.45 18.20 2.80
C GLY A 283 6.67 18.55 1.96
N THR A 284 6.53 19.55 1.08
CA THR A 284 7.66 20.11 0.33
C THR A 284 7.95 21.53 0.85
N PRO A 285 9.07 21.77 1.56
CA PRO A 285 10.12 20.81 1.93
C PRO A 285 9.72 19.92 3.11
N ASN A 286 10.34 18.74 3.20
CA ASN A 286 10.23 17.88 4.37
C ASN A 286 10.87 18.58 5.57
N GLN A 287 10.26 18.47 6.75
CA GLN A 287 10.79 19.05 7.98
C GLN A 287 10.72 18.05 9.13
N PHE A 288 11.71 18.13 10.01
CA PHE A 288 11.76 17.37 11.25
C PHE A 288 12.39 18.23 12.33
N TYR A 289 11.73 18.31 13.48
CA TYR A 289 12.24 18.98 14.66
C TYR A 289 11.67 18.34 15.92
N THR A 290 12.33 18.59 17.04
CA THR A 290 11.89 18.10 18.34
C THR A 290 11.70 19.26 19.30
N SER A 291 10.83 19.07 20.29
CA SER A 291 10.50 20.11 21.26
C SER A 291 10.08 19.48 22.58
N PHE A 292 10.24 20.22 23.66
CA PHE A 292 9.64 19.85 24.93
C PHE A 292 8.16 20.24 24.95
N SER A 293 7.31 19.32 25.39
CA SER A 293 5.91 19.59 25.70
C SER A 293 5.52 18.83 26.96
N PHE A 294 4.65 19.42 27.78
CA PHE A 294 4.06 18.68 28.90
C PHE A 294 3.37 17.41 28.37
N PRO A 295 3.59 16.23 28.99
CA PRO A 295 2.95 14.98 28.59
C PRO A 295 1.43 15.14 28.55
N SER A 296 0.80 14.68 27.47
CA SER A 296 -0.65 14.54 27.45
C SER A 296 -1.07 13.36 28.34
N ASN A 297 -2.26 13.40 28.93
CA ASN A 297 -2.82 12.27 29.70
C ASN A 297 -3.53 11.23 28.81
N THR A 298 -3.32 11.29 27.49
CA THR A 298 -4.03 10.45 26.53
C THR A 298 -3.43 9.05 26.50
N THR A 299 -4.21 8.04 26.85
CA THR A 299 -3.77 6.62 26.85
C THR A 299 -4.48 5.78 25.80
N ALA A 300 -5.48 6.35 25.12
CA ALA A 300 -6.20 5.70 24.03
C ALA A 300 -5.40 5.81 22.73
N GLY A 301 -5.28 4.70 22.01
CA GLY A 301 -4.65 4.67 20.69
C GLY A 301 -4.58 3.25 20.14
N GLU A 302 -4.64 3.14 18.81
CA GLU A 302 -4.46 1.89 18.09
C GLU A 302 -3.04 1.36 18.34
N LEU A 303 -2.92 0.07 18.65
CA LEU A 303 -1.62 -0.52 18.95
C LEU A 303 -0.94 -0.91 17.64
N ILE A 304 0.21 -0.31 17.35
CA ILE A 304 1.09 -0.75 16.27
C ILE A 304 1.83 -2.00 16.74
N ALA A 305 1.94 -2.99 15.86
CA ALA A 305 2.65 -4.22 16.16
C ALA A 305 4.13 -3.96 16.45
N ASP A 306 4.66 -4.68 17.42
CA ASP A 306 6.09 -4.68 17.75
C ASP A 306 6.84 -5.63 16.82
N GLU A 307 8.14 -5.38 16.62
CA GLU A 307 9.00 -6.18 15.74
C GLU A 307 8.45 -6.40 14.31
N ALA A 308 7.84 -5.35 13.73
CA ALA A 308 7.15 -5.44 12.46
C ALA A 308 7.23 -4.14 11.64
N VAL A 309 6.90 -4.24 10.35
CA VAL A 309 6.60 -3.07 9.51
C VAL A 309 5.09 -2.93 9.39
N THR A 310 4.55 -1.81 9.84
CA THR A 310 3.12 -1.48 9.74
C THR A 310 2.92 -0.32 8.77
N LYS A 311 2.03 -0.49 7.80
CA LYS A 311 1.55 0.60 6.95
C LYS A 311 0.39 1.31 7.62
N VAL A 312 0.48 2.63 7.75
CA VAL A 312 -0.57 3.51 8.30
C VAL A 312 -0.90 4.59 7.29
N GLY A 313 -1.98 4.41 6.52
CA GLY A 313 -2.26 5.26 5.38
C GLY A 313 -1.14 5.24 4.34
N GLN A 314 -0.53 6.40 4.07
CA GLN A 314 0.61 6.54 3.15
C GLN A 314 1.99 6.34 3.81
N TYR A 315 2.02 6.09 5.12
CA TYR A 315 3.27 5.99 5.88
C TYR A 315 3.60 4.56 6.24
N LEU A 316 4.88 4.31 6.46
CA LEU A 316 5.42 3.06 6.98
C LEU A 316 6.06 3.33 8.35
N ILE A 317 5.74 2.46 9.30
CA ILE A 317 6.33 2.44 10.64
C ILE A 317 7.06 1.12 10.79
N ASP A 318 8.38 1.17 10.98
CA ASP A 318 9.23 0.00 11.24
C ASP A 318 9.62 0.00 12.72
N THR A 319 9.15 -1.00 13.45
CA THR A 319 9.41 -1.23 14.88
C THR A 319 10.38 -2.39 15.09
N ARG A 320 11.06 -2.88 14.05
CA ARG A 320 12.05 -3.96 14.18
C ARG A 320 13.32 -3.45 14.84
N GLY A 321 13.70 -4.06 15.96
CA GLY A 321 14.81 -3.64 16.81
C GLY A 321 14.51 -2.40 17.65
N ASP A 322 15.53 -1.87 18.29
CA ASP A 322 15.39 -0.90 19.40
C ASP A 322 14.93 0.51 18.98
N ASN A 323 14.87 0.81 17.67
CA ASN A 323 14.51 2.13 17.15
C ASN A 323 13.24 2.05 16.31
N VAL A 324 12.37 3.04 16.46
CA VAL A 324 11.24 3.20 15.53
C VAL A 324 11.65 4.06 14.34
N LYS A 325 11.28 3.63 13.12
CA LYS A 325 11.42 4.44 11.91
C LYS A 325 10.05 4.77 11.34
N ILE A 326 9.83 6.04 11.04
CA ILE A 326 8.58 6.55 10.46
C ILE A 326 8.91 7.19 9.12
N SER A 327 8.27 6.74 8.05
CA SER A 327 8.65 7.08 6.69
C SER A 327 7.46 7.28 5.77
N ASN A 328 7.52 8.25 4.85
CA ASN A 328 6.67 8.27 3.66
C ASN A 328 7.31 7.51 2.49
N ASN A 329 8.46 6.86 2.70
CA ASN A 329 9.32 6.21 1.72
C ASN A 329 10.17 7.13 0.81
N ALA A 330 10.22 8.43 1.08
CA ALA A 330 11.25 9.34 0.56
C ALA A 330 12.07 9.99 1.69
N PHE A 331 11.41 10.27 2.81
CA PHE A 331 11.96 10.85 4.03
C PHE A 331 11.68 9.89 5.19
N THR A 332 12.71 9.57 5.96
CA THR A 332 12.62 8.63 7.08
C THR A 332 13.14 9.29 8.35
N VAL A 333 12.32 9.29 9.39
CA VAL A 333 12.67 9.73 10.74
C VAL A 333 12.93 8.50 11.60
N THR A 334 14.04 8.49 12.35
CA THR A 334 14.37 7.46 13.33
C THR A 334 14.32 8.06 14.73
N LEU A 335 13.58 7.42 15.64
CA LEU A 335 13.45 7.81 17.04
C LEU A 335 13.86 6.64 17.94
N ALA A 336 14.63 6.93 18.98
CA ALA A 336 14.96 6.04 20.09
C ALA A 336 15.45 6.87 21.28
N SER A 337 15.75 6.24 22.42
CA SER A 337 16.37 6.96 23.53
C SER A 337 17.72 7.57 23.10
N GLY A 338 17.87 8.89 23.25
CA GLY A 338 19.04 9.65 22.78
C GLY A 338 19.15 9.82 21.25
N VAL A 339 18.20 9.32 20.47
CA VAL A 339 18.23 9.35 19.00
C VAL A 339 17.00 10.05 18.45
N ALA A 340 17.25 11.09 17.66
CA ALA A 340 16.26 11.72 16.78
C ALA A 340 17.00 12.15 15.51
N VAL A 341 16.74 11.49 14.40
CA VAL A 341 17.44 11.78 13.13
C VAL A 341 16.46 11.67 11.98
N ALA A 342 16.59 12.53 10.98
CA ALA A 342 15.85 12.43 9.74
C ALA A 342 16.77 12.39 8.52
N GLU A 343 16.43 11.53 7.56
CA GLU A 343 17.21 11.31 6.34
C GLU A 343 16.30 11.32 5.11
N GLN A 344 16.77 11.92 4.00
CA GLN A 344 16.14 11.82 2.68
C GLN A 344 16.48 10.44 2.06
N LYS A 345 15.95 9.38 2.67
CA LYS A 345 16.15 8.00 2.23
C LYS A 345 14.84 7.21 2.36
N PRO A 346 14.56 6.31 1.40
CA PRO A 346 13.44 5.38 1.51
C PRO A 346 13.66 4.38 2.63
N LEU A 347 12.58 3.97 3.29
CA LEU A 347 12.59 2.84 4.22
C LEU A 347 12.63 1.50 3.46
N VAL A 348 11.87 1.43 2.36
CA VAL A 348 11.82 0.31 1.41
C VAL A 348 12.42 0.76 0.09
N LYS A 349 13.58 0.20 -0.25
CA LYS A 349 14.25 0.48 -1.52
C LYS A 349 13.55 -0.27 -2.65
N LEU A 350 13.12 0.47 -3.66
CA LEU A 350 12.46 -0.05 -4.86
C LEU A 350 13.40 0.11 -6.08
N ASP A 351 13.41 -0.88 -6.95
CA ASP A 351 14.13 -0.86 -8.23
C ASP A 351 13.31 -0.16 -9.32
N THR A 352 13.66 1.09 -9.62
CA THR A 352 13.01 1.92 -10.65
C THR A 352 13.58 1.71 -12.06
N SER A 353 14.51 0.77 -12.26
CA SER A 353 15.18 0.58 -13.56
C SER A 353 14.23 0.16 -14.70
N ARG A 354 13.02 -0.29 -14.38
CA ARG A 354 11.97 -0.67 -15.35
C ARG A 354 11.07 0.50 -15.74
N PHE A 355 11.29 1.69 -15.21
CA PHE A 355 10.49 2.86 -15.58
C PHE A 355 10.79 3.23 -17.03
N PRO A 356 9.76 3.55 -17.83
CA PRO A 356 9.95 3.97 -19.21
C PRO A 356 10.66 5.34 -19.25
N ASN A 357 11.72 5.45 -20.05
CA ASN A 357 12.55 6.66 -20.13
C ASN A 357 12.38 7.44 -21.45
N ASN A 358 11.59 6.92 -22.39
CA ASN A 358 11.39 7.50 -23.73
C ASN A 358 9.91 7.80 -23.96
N LEU A 359 9.28 8.49 -23.01
CA LEU A 359 7.90 8.95 -23.12
C LEU A 359 7.83 10.37 -23.70
N ALA A 360 6.72 10.68 -24.37
CA ALA A 360 6.43 12.04 -24.76
C ALA A 360 6.30 12.93 -23.50
N PRO A 361 6.61 14.23 -23.58
CA PRO A 361 6.30 15.16 -22.51
C PRO A 361 4.81 15.12 -22.15
N TRP A 362 4.50 15.44 -20.90
CA TRP A 362 3.15 15.87 -20.54
C TRP A 362 2.85 17.19 -21.27
N GLU A 363 1.66 17.31 -21.88
CA GLU A 363 1.21 18.48 -22.67
C GLU A 363 -0.07 19.08 -22.10
#